data_AF-A0A7X3TF21-F1
#
_entry.id   AF-A0A7X3TF21-F1
#
_cell.length_a   1.000
_cell.length_b   1.000
_cell.length_c   1.000
_cell.angle_alpha   90.00
_cell.angle_beta   90.00
_cell.angle_gamma   90.00
#
_symmetry.space_group_name_H-M   'P 1'
#
loop_
_entity.id
_entity.type
_entity.pdbx_description
1 polymer ?
#
loop_
_entity_poly.entity_id
_entity_poly.type
_entity_poly.pdbx_seq_one_letter_code
_entity_poly.pdbx_strand_id
1 'polypeptide(L)'
;MRSISQAVGYSKDGRIIVPKVRQMVDAFSRLNLDHKHLTSGESVTEFARNLEDYFEERARVLSNRVESKLMDATQAKAVFDDIRQNSNHRCPIPMNKQKGNKRAIAFFTGLVNMMIECYSEGLPCNYDPRELTTITRHRTPLRTMARRVDGAFPSAVDPIAVWEIKEYYYTTSFGSRIADGVYETLLDGMEIEELREHEDVSVKHYLMVDGYRTWWRDGKSYLCRIFDMLHMGYVDEVLFSREIKLESPACADDGPGPAAVA
;
A
#
# COMPACT_ATOMS: atom_id res chain seq x y z
N MET A 1 13.27 13.81 5.17
CA MET A 1 12.18 14.02 6.15
C MET A 1 12.10 13.01 7.29
N ARG A 2 12.39 11.71 7.07
CA ARG A 2 12.31 10.66 8.11
C ARG A 2 13.04 11.03 9.42
N SER A 3 14.18 11.71 9.33
CA SER A 3 14.93 12.22 10.48
C SER A 3 14.12 13.16 11.38
N ILE A 4 13.28 14.03 10.80
CA ILE A 4 12.38 14.91 11.56
C ILE A 4 11.33 14.06 12.27
N SER A 5 10.64 13.16 11.56
CA SER A 5 9.62 12.31 12.19
C SER A 5 10.20 11.35 13.23
N GLN A 6 11.45 10.93 13.09
CA GLN A 6 12.18 10.17 14.11
C GLN A 6 12.43 11.02 15.37
N ALA A 7 12.89 12.26 15.21
CA ALA A 7 13.26 13.12 16.34
C ALA A 7 12.07 13.79 17.04
N VAL A 8 10.99 14.07 16.30
CA VAL A 8 9.76 14.72 16.81
C VAL A 8 8.70 13.68 17.18
N GLY A 9 8.68 12.55 16.49
CA GLY A 9 7.63 11.52 16.58
C GLY A 9 6.66 11.59 15.40
N TYR A 10 5.99 10.48 15.12
CA TYR A 10 4.99 10.37 14.06
C TYR A 10 3.56 10.65 14.55
N SER A 11 3.23 10.28 15.78
CA SER A 11 1.91 10.46 16.36
C SER A 11 1.98 10.54 17.88
N LYS A 12 1.08 11.28 18.49
CA LYS A 12 0.91 11.38 19.95
C LYS A 12 -0.56 11.56 20.29
N ASP A 13 -1.01 10.93 21.37
CA ASP A 13 -2.40 11.04 21.88
C ASP A 13 -3.46 10.79 20.80
N GLY A 14 -3.21 9.77 19.97
CA GLY A 14 -4.11 9.37 18.89
C GLY A 14 -4.08 10.26 17.64
N ARG A 15 -3.28 11.33 17.61
CA ARG A 15 -3.17 12.26 16.47
C ARG A 15 -1.82 12.15 15.78
N ILE A 16 -1.81 12.36 14.46
CA ILE A 16 -0.57 12.45 13.68
C ILE A 16 0.10 13.80 13.98
N ILE A 17 1.41 13.77 14.20
CA ILE A 17 2.17 14.99 14.50
C ILE A 17 2.46 15.74 13.21
N VAL A 18 2.21 17.04 13.24
CA VAL A 18 2.65 18.00 12.22
C VAL A 18 3.75 18.87 12.84
N PRO A 19 5.03 18.60 12.56
CA PRO A 19 6.14 19.41 13.06
C PRO A 19 6.08 20.82 12.47
N LYS A 20 6.02 21.83 13.34
CA LYS A 20 6.21 23.22 12.92
C LYS A 20 7.69 23.54 12.70
N VAL A 21 8.00 24.57 11.90
CA VAL A 21 9.39 24.93 11.53
C VAL A 21 10.36 24.94 12.71
N ARG A 22 9.97 25.54 13.85
CA ARG A 22 10.79 25.54 15.07
C ARG A 22 11.13 24.12 15.54
N GLN A 23 10.16 23.22 15.57
CA GLN A 23 10.38 21.82 15.95
C GLN A 23 11.26 21.07 14.95
N MET A 24 11.22 21.46 13.67
CA MET A 24 12.11 20.92 12.64
C MET A 24 13.56 21.38 12.87
N VAL A 25 13.77 22.67 13.17
CA VAL A 25 15.09 23.21 13.52
C VAL A 25 15.65 22.55 14.79
N ASP A 26 14.82 22.42 15.83
CA ASP A 26 15.19 21.75 17.08
C ASP A 26 15.51 20.26 16.85
N ALA A 27 14.79 19.59 15.95
CA ALA A 27 15.08 18.22 15.54
C ALA A 27 16.42 18.09 14.84
N PHE A 28 16.71 18.96 13.87
CA PHE A 28 18.00 18.96 13.17
C PHE A 28 19.15 19.21 14.14
N SER A 29 19.02 20.21 15.01
CA SER A 29 20.03 20.54 16.02
C SER A 29 20.29 19.36 16.97
N ARG A 30 19.25 18.68 17.47
CA ARG A 30 19.40 17.48 18.30
C ARG A 30 20.07 16.31 17.59
N LEU A 31 19.94 16.24 16.27
CA LEU A 31 20.57 15.22 15.43
C LEU A 31 21.96 15.63 14.93
N ASN A 32 22.49 16.79 15.34
CA ASN A 32 23.73 17.38 14.83
C ASN A 32 23.73 17.57 13.30
N LEU A 33 22.57 17.97 12.74
CA LEU A 33 22.38 18.26 11.32
C LEU A 33 22.29 19.77 11.07
N ASP A 34 22.77 20.22 9.90
CA ASP A 34 22.68 21.63 9.50
C ASP A 34 21.23 22.01 9.14
N HIS A 35 20.72 23.04 9.81
CA HIS A 35 19.36 23.57 9.64
C HIS A 35 19.31 24.90 8.88
N LYS A 36 20.42 25.38 8.31
CA LYS A 36 20.44 26.61 7.49
C LYS A 36 19.54 26.56 6.25
N HIS A 37 19.20 25.36 5.78
CA HIS A 37 18.21 25.19 4.71
C HIS A 37 16.76 25.38 5.20
N LEU A 38 16.52 25.42 6.52
CA LEU A 38 15.20 25.65 7.09
C LEU A 38 14.98 27.13 7.39
N THR A 39 16.00 27.84 7.86
CA THR A 39 15.94 29.26 8.21
C THR A 39 17.11 30.06 7.62
N SER A 40 16.83 31.29 7.20
CA SER A 40 17.84 32.27 6.77
C SER A 40 17.76 33.49 7.68
N GLY A 41 18.67 33.57 8.66
CA GLY A 41 18.54 34.50 9.79
C GLY A 41 17.27 34.22 10.58
N GLU A 42 16.42 35.24 10.72
CA GLU A 42 15.11 35.14 11.40
C GLU A 42 13.98 34.66 10.47
N SER A 43 14.24 34.54 9.16
CA SER A 43 13.21 34.19 8.17
C SER A 43 13.12 32.69 7.89
N VAL A 44 11.90 32.20 7.69
CA VAL A 44 11.62 30.82 7.25
C VAL A 44 11.86 30.71 5.74
N THR A 45 12.59 29.68 5.32
CA THR A 45 12.85 29.41 3.89
C THR A 45 11.61 28.83 3.19
N GLU A 46 11.61 28.85 1.85
CA GLU A 46 10.58 28.16 1.07
C GLU A 46 10.60 26.64 1.30
N PHE A 47 11.79 26.05 1.39
CA PHE A 47 11.94 24.63 1.69
C PHE A 47 11.29 24.24 3.02
N ALA A 48 11.46 25.05 4.08
CA ALA A 48 10.81 24.80 5.36
C ALA A 48 9.28 24.91 5.29
N ARG A 49 8.74 25.82 4.46
CA ARG A 49 7.28 25.90 4.21
C ARG A 49 6.78 24.65 3.50
N ASN A 50 7.45 24.24 2.42
CA ASN A 50 7.09 23.02 1.69
C ASN A 50 7.14 21.76 2.58
N LEU A 51 8.09 21.69 3.52
CA LEU A 51 8.14 20.62 4.52
C LEU A 51 6.96 20.69 5.51
N GLU A 52 6.60 21.88 5.99
CA GLU A 52 5.43 22.04 6.86
C GLU A 52 4.14 21.62 6.12
N ASP A 53 3.95 22.10 4.89
CA ASP A 53 2.82 21.76 4.02
C ASP A 53 2.73 20.25 3.76
N TYR A 54 3.86 19.59 3.50
CA TYR A 54 3.91 18.14 3.35
C TYR A 54 3.42 17.41 4.61
N PHE A 55 3.88 17.84 5.79
CA PHE A 55 3.48 17.20 7.05
C PHE A 55 2.00 17.44 7.36
N GLU A 56 1.49 18.64 7.05
CA GLU A 56 0.08 18.99 7.16
C GLU A 56 -0.76 18.10 6.24
N GLU A 57 -0.36 17.98 4.98
CA GLU A 57 -1.06 17.16 3.99
C GLU A 57 -1.05 15.68 4.38
N ARG A 58 0.09 15.14 4.81
CA ARG A 58 0.19 13.77 5.32
C ARG A 58 -0.77 13.53 6.48
N ALA A 59 -0.79 14.42 7.47
CA ALA A 59 -1.69 14.30 8.62
C ALA A 59 -3.17 14.41 8.22
N ARG A 60 -3.49 15.35 7.30
CA ARG A 60 -4.83 15.59 6.78
C ARG A 60 -5.35 14.40 6.00
N VAL A 61 -4.60 13.87 5.04
CA VAL A 61 -5.00 12.71 4.22
C VAL A 61 -5.21 11.48 5.11
N LEU A 62 -4.27 11.19 6.00
CA LEU A 62 -4.36 10.02 6.86
C LEU A 62 -5.56 10.10 7.83
N SER A 63 -5.80 11.27 8.43
CA SER A 63 -6.90 11.45 9.40
C SER A 63 -8.27 11.60 8.73
N ASN A 64 -8.35 12.36 7.64
CA ASN A 64 -9.65 12.72 7.05
C ASN A 64 -10.10 11.75 5.95
N ARG A 65 -9.16 10.99 5.36
CA ARG A 65 -9.46 10.01 4.30
C ARG A 65 -9.22 8.59 4.82
N VAL A 66 -7.99 8.26 5.19
CA VAL A 66 -7.57 6.86 5.43
C VAL A 66 -8.24 6.21 6.64
N GLU A 67 -8.34 6.90 7.78
CA GLU A 67 -8.96 6.34 9.00
C GLU A 67 -10.33 5.69 8.71
N SER A 68 -11.18 6.41 7.97
CA SER A 68 -12.54 5.98 7.66
C SER A 68 -12.62 4.80 6.69
N LYS A 69 -11.53 4.49 5.97
CA LYS A 69 -11.48 3.46 4.93
C LYS A 69 -11.00 2.10 5.42
N LEU A 70 -10.33 2.08 6.56
CA LEU A 70 -9.91 0.84 7.20
C LEU A 70 -11.10 0.15 7.87
N MET A 71 -11.11 -1.18 7.84
CA MET A 71 -12.15 -2.01 8.43
C MET A 71 -11.61 -2.90 9.55
N ASP A 72 -12.50 -3.33 10.44
CA ASP A 72 -12.26 -4.49 11.29
C ASP A 72 -12.70 -5.79 10.60
N ALA A 73 -12.44 -6.93 11.26
CA ALA A 73 -12.78 -8.26 10.73
C ALA A 73 -14.28 -8.42 10.42
N THR A 74 -15.15 -7.84 11.26
CA THR A 74 -16.60 -7.96 11.14
C THR A 74 -17.09 -7.17 9.94
N GLN A 75 -16.62 -5.92 9.81
CA GLN A 75 -16.93 -5.05 8.68
C GLN A 75 -16.41 -5.65 7.36
N ALA A 76 -15.16 -6.11 7.34
CA ALA A 76 -14.56 -6.72 6.16
C ALA A 76 -15.30 -7.99 5.72
N LYS A 77 -15.71 -8.83 6.68
CA LYS A 77 -16.54 -10.01 6.38
C LYS A 77 -17.88 -9.63 5.77
N ALA A 78 -18.55 -8.61 6.31
CA ALA A 78 -19.85 -8.17 5.79
C ALA A 78 -19.75 -7.68 4.35
N VAL A 79 -18.75 -6.85 4.05
CA VAL A 79 -18.49 -6.36 2.68
C VAL A 79 -18.10 -7.50 1.74
N PHE A 80 -17.24 -8.41 2.21
CA PHE A 80 -16.86 -9.60 1.45
C PHE A 80 -18.06 -10.49 1.12
N ASP A 81 -18.91 -10.81 2.10
CA ASP A 81 -20.07 -11.67 1.89
C ASP A 81 -21.07 -11.03 0.91
N ASP A 82 -21.29 -9.73 1.01
CA ASP A 82 -22.17 -8.96 0.10
C ASP A 82 -21.63 -9.00 -1.35
N ILE A 83 -20.37 -8.62 -1.55
CA ILE A 83 -19.75 -8.64 -2.88
C ILE A 83 -19.73 -10.06 -3.44
N ARG A 84 -19.37 -11.05 -2.63
CA ARG A 84 -19.29 -12.45 -3.07
C ARG A 84 -20.64 -13.00 -3.51
N GLN A 85 -21.73 -12.60 -2.85
CA GLN A 85 -23.08 -13.03 -3.21
C GLN A 85 -23.58 -12.36 -4.49
N ASN A 86 -23.11 -11.15 -4.78
CA ASN A 86 -23.60 -10.31 -5.87
C ASN A 86 -22.64 -10.24 -7.08
N SER A 87 -21.57 -11.05 -7.13
CA SER A 87 -20.61 -11.08 -8.23
C SER A 87 -20.28 -12.49 -8.68
N ASN A 88 -20.12 -12.66 -10.00
CA ASN A 88 -19.70 -13.93 -10.61
C ASN A 88 -18.16 -14.01 -10.70
N HIS A 89 -17.52 -14.29 -9.57
CA HIS A 89 -16.06 -14.39 -9.47
C HIS A 89 -15.57 -15.83 -9.69
N ARG A 90 -14.40 -15.97 -10.32
CA ARG A 90 -13.67 -17.23 -10.49
C ARG A 90 -12.26 -17.16 -9.90
N CYS A 91 -11.84 -15.98 -9.47
CA CYS A 91 -10.56 -15.77 -8.82
C CYS A 91 -10.44 -16.56 -7.50
N PRO A 92 -9.22 -16.85 -7.06
CA PRO A 92 -9.00 -17.57 -5.81
C PRO A 92 -9.48 -16.77 -4.60
N ILE A 93 -10.16 -17.45 -3.66
CA ILE A 93 -10.50 -16.90 -2.34
C ILE A 93 -9.68 -17.65 -1.27
N PRO A 94 -8.50 -17.13 -0.90
CA PRO A 94 -7.61 -17.84 0.02
C PRO A 94 -8.08 -17.77 1.47
N MET A 95 -7.62 -18.75 2.26
CA MET A 95 -7.71 -18.69 3.72
C MET A 95 -6.55 -17.84 4.27
N ASN A 96 -6.79 -17.17 5.38
CA ASN A 96 -5.72 -16.49 6.11
C ASN A 96 -4.67 -17.49 6.63
N LYS A 97 -3.47 -16.99 6.95
CA LYS A 97 -2.35 -17.81 7.47
C LYS A 97 -2.53 -18.25 8.93
N GLN A 98 -3.69 -18.01 9.56
CA GLN A 98 -3.95 -18.33 10.96
C GLN A 98 -4.42 -19.79 11.12
N LYS A 99 -4.33 -20.30 12.36
CA LYS A 99 -4.75 -21.66 12.74
C LYS A 99 -5.88 -21.63 13.77
N GLY A 100 -6.57 -22.76 13.93
CA GLY A 100 -7.65 -22.93 14.91
C GLY A 100 -8.78 -21.93 14.73
N ASN A 101 -9.31 -21.38 15.83
CA ASN A 101 -10.46 -20.46 15.82
C ASN A 101 -10.21 -19.12 15.11
N LYS A 102 -8.95 -18.80 14.79
CA LYS A 102 -8.60 -17.60 14.00
C LYS A 102 -8.49 -17.88 12.50
N ARG A 103 -8.55 -19.16 12.10
CA ARG A 103 -8.54 -19.55 10.69
C ARG A 103 -9.86 -19.10 10.06
N ALA A 104 -9.76 -18.19 9.10
CA ALA A 104 -10.88 -17.62 8.37
C ALA A 104 -10.48 -17.37 6.92
N ILE A 105 -11.44 -17.01 6.08
CA ILE A 105 -11.15 -16.44 4.76
C ILE A 105 -10.29 -15.18 4.96
N ALA A 106 -9.31 -14.96 4.09
CA ALA A 106 -8.63 -13.68 3.99
C ALA A 106 -9.55 -12.70 3.24
N PHE A 107 -10.48 -12.08 3.97
CA PHE A 107 -11.59 -11.32 3.39
C PHE A 107 -11.11 -10.21 2.45
N PHE A 108 -10.10 -9.46 2.85
CA PHE A 108 -9.55 -8.37 2.06
C PHE A 108 -8.79 -8.89 0.84
N THR A 109 -8.00 -9.95 0.99
CA THR A 109 -7.36 -10.60 -0.16
C THR A 109 -8.40 -11.09 -1.18
N GLY A 110 -9.50 -11.68 -0.70
CA GLY A 110 -10.61 -12.07 -1.57
C GLY A 110 -11.26 -10.88 -2.28
N LEU A 111 -11.49 -9.77 -1.57
CA LEU A 111 -12.00 -8.52 -2.15
C LEU A 111 -11.06 -7.95 -3.22
N VAL A 112 -9.75 -7.93 -2.97
CA VAL A 112 -8.73 -7.51 -3.94
C VAL A 112 -8.77 -8.40 -5.18
N ASN A 113 -8.81 -9.72 -5.00
CA ASN A 113 -8.85 -10.66 -6.12
C ASN A 113 -10.11 -10.47 -6.98
N MET A 114 -11.28 -10.30 -6.36
CA MET A 114 -12.54 -10.04 -7.10
C MET A 114 -12.50 -8.71 -7.85
N MET A 115 -11.88 -7.68 -7.26
CA MET A 115 -11.66 -6.40 -7.92
C MET A 115 -10.75 -6.52 -9.13
N ILE A 116 -9.59 -7.15 -8.96
CA ILE A 116 -8.65 -7.37 -10.06
C ILE A 116 -9.31 -8.21 -11.16
N GLU A 117 -10.02 -9.27 -10.81
CA GLU A 117 -10.73 -10.11 -11.79
C GLU A 117 -11.72 -9.30 -12.60
N CYS A 118 -12.57 -8.52 -11.93
CA CYS A 118 -13.56 -7.71 -12.62
C CYS A 118 -12.93 -6.71 -13.60
N TYR A 119 -11.88 -5.99 -13.19
CA TYR A 119 -11.24 -5.00 -14.06
C TYR A 119 -10.23 -5.61 -15.04
N SER A 120 -9.86 -6.89 -14.89
CA SER A 120 -8.99 -7.59 -15.83
C SER A 120 -9.70 -8.01 -17.12
N GLU A 121 -11.04 -8.08 -17.11
CA GLU A 121 -11.87 -8.47 -18.26
C GLU A 121 -11.39 -9.79 -18.92
N GLY A 122 -10.94 -10.74 -18.11
CA GLY A 122 -10.48 -12.06 -18.57
C GLY A 122 -9.02 -12.12 -19.02
N LEU A 123 -8.26 -11.02 -18.92
CA LEU A 123 -6.82 -11.04 -19.15
C LEU A 123 -6.10 -11.91 -18.11
N PRO A 124 -4.96 -12.55 -18.47
CA PRO A 124 -4.20 -13.36 -17.54
C PRO A 124 -3.78 -12.56 -16.32
N CYS A 125 -3.92 -13.15 -15.14
CA CYS A 125 -3.55 -12.56 -13.87
C CYS A 125 -3.02 -13.65 -12.94
N ASN A 126 -1.92 -13.37 -12.23
CA ASN A 126 -1.36 -14.29 -11.25
C ASN A 126 -1.62 -13.77 -9.83
N TYR A 127 -2.66 -14.30 -9.20
CA TYR A 127 -3.11 -13.93 -7.84
C TYR A 127 -2.27 -14.51 -6.70
N ASP A 128 -1.33 -15.41 -6.99
CA ASP A 128 -0.39 -16.00 -6.01
C ASP A 128 0.85 -16.56 -6.75
N PRO A 129 1.80 -15.69 -7.15
CA PRO A 129 2.92 -16.08 -8.00
C PRO A 129 3.77 -17.23 -7.49
N ARG A 130 4.02 -17.28 -6.18
CA ARG A 130 4.90 -18.27 -5.51
C ARG A 130 6.32 -18.39 -6.09
N GLU A 131 6.72 -17.44 -6.92
CA GLU A 131 8.04 -17.32 -7.53
C GLU A 131 8.51 -15.86 -7.48
N LEU A 132 9.78 -15.62 -7.79
CA LEU A 132 10.35 -14.28 -7.79
C LEU A 132 9.94 -13.55 -9.07
N THR A 133 9.57 -12.29 -8.93
CA THR A 133 9.31 -11.43 -10.07
C THR A 133 10.59 -11.27 -10.90
N THR A 134 10.53 -11.59 -12.18
CA THR A 134 11.69 -11.54 -13.08
C THR A 134 11.37 -10.71 -14.30
N ILE A 135 12.20 -9.70 -14.55
CA ILE A 135 12.20 -8.91 -15.77
C ILE A 135 13.24 -9.48 -16.72
N THR A 136 12.88 -9.62 -17.98
CA THR A 136 13.73 -10.17 -19.04
C THR A 136 13.99 -9.16 -20.14
N ARG A 137 15.13 -9.31 -20.82
CA ARG A 137 15.44 -8.64 -22.07
C ARG A 137 15.80 -9.71 -23.09
N HIS A 138 15.02 -9.80 -24.17
CA HIS A 138 15.13 -10.89 -25.15
C HIS A 138 15.11 -12.29 -24.50
N ARG A 139 14.21 -12.50 -23.52
CA ARG A 139 14.05 -13.76 -22.76
C ARG A 139 15.25 -14.14 -21.88
N THR A 140 16.24 -13.25 -21.72
CA THR A 140 17.34 -13.42 -20.76
C THR A 140 17.02 -12.61 -19.51
N PRO A 141 17.21 -13.14 -18.29
CA PRO A 141 16.97 -12.37 -17.07
C PRO A 141 17.79 -11.08 -17.06
N LEU A 142 17.09 -9.95 -16.94
CA LEU A 142 17.66 -8.62 -16.74
C LEU A 142 17.74 -8.31 -15.24
N ARG A 143 16.66 -8.61 -14.51
CA ARG A 143 16.56 -8.44 -13.06
C ARG A 143 15.62 -9.51 -12.50
N THR A 144 15.95 -10.00 -11.32
CA THR A 144 15.03 -10.80 -10.49
C THR A 144 14.95 -10.11 -9.13
N MET A 145 13.73 -9.78 -8.71
CA MET A 145 13.49 -9.13 -7.42
C MET A 145 13.89 -10.04 -6.26
N ALA A 146 14.26 -9.44 -5.12
CA ALA A 146 14.77 -10.16 -3.97
C ALA A 146 13.72 -11.05 -3.27
N ARG A 147 12.43 -10.79 -3.52
CA ARG A 147 11.34 -11.53 -2.89
C ARG A 147 10.15 -11.77 -3.82
N ARG A 148 9.24 -12.60 -3.32
CA ARG A 148 7.95 -12.90 -3.96
C ARG A 148 6.97 -11.80 -3.60
N VAL A 149 6.09 -11.49 -4.55
CA VAL A 149 4.95 -10.60 -4.34
C VAL A 149 3.67 -11.36 -4.08
N ASP A 150 2.67 -10.72 -3.50
CA ASP A 150 1.35 -11.34 -3.28
C ASP A 150 0.57 -11.53 -4.59
N GLY A 151 0.79 -10.68 -5.60
CA GLY A 151 0.24 -10.89 -6.94
C GLY A 151 0.92 -10.07 -8.04
N ALA A 152 0.72 -10.51 -9.28
CA ALA A 152 1.33 -9.91 -10.46
C ALA A 152 0.41 -9.99 -11.69
N PHE A 153 0.48 -8.95 -12.53
CA PHE A 153 -0.28 -8.87 -13.77
C PHE A 153 0.66 -8.58 -14.96
N PRO A 154 0.59 -9.35 -16.06
CA PRO A 154 -0.22 -10.57 -16.20
C PRO A 154 0.40 -11.80 -15.52
N SER A 155 1.70 -11.78 -15.23
CA SER A 155 2.46 -12.91 -14.69
C SER A 155 3.64 -12.45 -13.84
N ALA A 156 4.33 -13.37 -13.16
CA ALA A 156 5.54 -13.04 -12.39
C ALA A 156 6.77 -12.74 -13.28
N VAL A 157 6.75 -13.19 -14.54
CA VAL A 157 7.77 -12.89 -15.54
C VAL A 157 7.26 -11.78 -16.44
N ASP A 158 8.05 -10.71 -16.56
CA ASP A 158 7.69 -9.50 -17.30
C ASP A 158 6.30 -8.91 -16.92
N PRO A 159 5.99 -8.71 -15.61
CA PRO A 159 4.76 -8.02 -15.21
C PRO A 159 4.76 -6.57 -15.69
N ILE A 160 3.56 -6.05 -15.93
CA ILE A 160 3.31 -4.60 -16.02
C ILE A 160 2.89 -4.02 -14.66
N ALA A 161 2.40 -4.87 -13.75
CA ALA A 161 2.01 -4.50 -12.41
C ALA A 161 2.28 -5.63 -11.40
N VAL A 162 2.63 -5.26 -10.18
CA VAL A 162 2.76 -6.14 -9.01
C VAL A 162 2.08 -5.51 -7.81
N TRP A 163 1.65 -6.34 -6.86
CA TRP A 163 1.01 -5.83 -5.66
C TRP A 163 1.24 -6.67 -4.41
N GLU A 164 1.04 -5.97 -3.29
CA GLU A 164 1.17 -6.49 -1.93
C GLU A 164 -0.11 -6.27 -1.14
N ILE A 165 -0.51 -7.24 -0.34
CA ILE A 165 -1.74 -7.19 0.45
C ILE A 165 -1.39 -7.34 1.93
N LYS A 166 -1.58 -6.27 2.68
CA LYS A 166 -1.32 -6.23 4.12
C LYS A 166 -2.63 -6.24 4.92
N GLU A 167 -3.16 -7.44 5.12
CA GLU A 167 -4.38 -7.71 5.90
C GLU A 167 -4.05 -8.12 7.36
N TYR A 168 -4.52 -7.36 8.35
CA TYR A 168 -4.28 -7.65 9.76
C TYR A 168 -5.51 -7.51 10.66
N TYR A 169 -6.47 -8.43 10.54
CA TYR A 169 -7.68 -8.45 11.37
C TYR A 169 -7.54 -9.19 12.71
N TYR A 170 -6.72 -10.25 12.75
CA TYR A 170 -6.67 -11.18 13.89
C TYR A 170 -5.37 -11.09 14.69
N THR A 171 -4.52 -10.10 14.37
CA THR A 171 -3.31 -9.86 15.14
C THR A 171 -3.67 -9.30 16.51
N THR A 172 -3.10 -9.89 17.56
CA THR A 172 -3.32 -9.46 18.95
C THR A 172 -2.20 -8.59 19.46
N SER A 173 -1.03 -8.63 18.81
CA SER A 173 0.12 -7.80 19.09
C SER A 173 0.47 -6.97 17.85
N PHE A 174 0.86 -5.73 18.13
CA PHE A 174 1.55 -4.88 17.16
C PHE A 174 3.06 -5.17 17.28
N GLY A 175 3.77 -5.37 16.17
CA GLY A 175 5.16 -5.83 16.22
C GLY A 175 5.80 -6.06 14.86
N SER A 176 6.92 -6.80 14.86
CA SER A 176 7.84 -6.94 13.73
C SER A 176 7.14 -7.25 12.41
N ARG A 177 6.18 -8.18 12.38
CA ARG A 177 5.48 -8.57 11.14
C ARG A 177 4.79 -7.42 10.40
N ILE A 178 4.31 -6.41 11.10
CA ILE A 178 3.67 -5.24 10.48
C ILE A 178 4.74 -4.29 9.94
N ALA A 179 5.86 -4.18 10.65
CA ALA A 179 7.02 -3.45 10.17
C ALA A 179 7.64 -4.12 8.94
N ASP A 180 7.76 -5.45 8.96
CA ASP A 180 8.24 -6.27 7.85
C ASP A 180 7.41 -5.96 6.60
N GLY A 181 6.08 -5.94 6.69
CA GLY A 181 5.22 -5.57 5.57
C GLY A 181 5.53 -4.20 4.96
N VAL A 182 5.88 -3.20 5.77
CA VAL A 182 6.27 -1.87 5.27
C VAL A 182 7.67 -1.88 4.66
N TYR A 183 8.62 -2.58 5.26
CA TYR A 183 9.99 -2.64 4.75
C TYR A 183 10.13 -3.50 3.49
N GLU A 184 9.37 -4.59 3.41
CA GLU A 184 9.20 -5.41 2.22
C GLU A 184 8.67 -4.59 1.05
N THR A 185 7.63 -3.78 1.28
CA THR A 185 7.08 -2.88 0.25
C THR A 185 8.11 -1.81 -0.15
N LEU A 186 8.86 -1.27 0.82
CA LEU A 186 9.90 -0.29 0.53
C LEU A 186 11.01 -0.89 -0.35
N LEU A 187 11.44 -2.11 -0.04
CA LEU A 187 12.46 -2.83 -0.81
C LEU A 187 12.02 -3.02 -2.26
N ASP A 188 10.82 -3.55 -2.47
CA ASP A 188 10.28 -3.78 -3.81
C ASP A 188 10.20 -2.47 -4.61
N GLY A 189 9.73 -1.41 -3.97
CA GLY A 189 9.65 -0.09 -4.59
C GLY A 189 11.00 0.48 -5.01
N MET A 190 12.05 0.23 -4.22
CA MET A 190 13.43 0.62 -4.59
C MET A 190 13.98 -0.23 -5.74
N GLU A 191 13.72 -1.55 -5.77
CA GLU A 191 14.14 -2.41 -6.88
C GLU A 191 13.42 -2.02 -8.19
N ILE A 192 12.14 -1.65 -8.11
CA ILE A 192 11.34 -1.18 -9.26
C ILE A 192 11.80 0.22 -9.71
N GLU A 193 12.13 1.12 -8.79
CA GLU A 193 12.74 2.41 -9.14
C GLU A 193 14.07 2.22 -9.86
N GLU A 194 14.95 1.33 -9.37
CA GLU A 194 16.24 1.06 -10.01
C GLU A 194 16.06 0.57 -11.45
N LEU A 195 15.08 -0.31 -11.69
CA LEU A 195 14.69 -0.76 -13.03
C LEU A 195 14.22 0.40 -13.92
N ARG A 196 13.43 1.32 -13.37
CA ARG A 196 12.92 2.49 -14.10
C ARG A 196 14.05 3.44 -14.46
N GLU A 197 14.93 3.75 -13.51
CA GLU A 197 15.99 4.75 -13.69
C GLU A 197 17.17 4.25 -14.54
N HIS A 198 17.49 2.96 -14.47
CA HIS A 198 18.68 2.41 -15.13
C HIS A 198 18.40 1.55 -16.35
N GLU A 199 17.20 0.99 -16.48
CA GLU A 199 16.87 0.05 -17.55
C GLU A 199 15.67 0.46 -18.42
N ASP A 200 15.05 1.61 -18.13
CA ASP A 200 13.85 2.12 -18.80
C ASP A 200 12.68 1.10 -18.77
N VAL A 201 12.61 0.30 -17.71
CA VAL A 201 11.53 -0.66 -17.49
C VAL A 201 10.63 -0.14 -16.37
N SER A 202 9.36 0.11 -16.69
CA SER A 202 8.37 0.55 -15.72
C SER A 202 7.42 -0.60 -15.37
N VAL A 203 7.39 -0.96 -14.09
CA VAL A 203 6.40 -1.89 -13.49
C VAL A 203 5.61 -1.11 -12.45
N LYS A 204 4.28 -1.20 -12.49
CA LYS A 204 3.43 -0.56 -11.50
C LYS A 204 3.45 -1.31 -10.17
N HIS A 205 3.60 -0.59 -9.06
CA HIS A 205 3.64 -1.17 -7.73
C HIS A 205 2.47 -0.70 -6.87
N TYR A 206 1.58 -1.62 -6.52
CA TYR A 206 0.38 -1.34 -5.73
C TYR A 206 0.48 -1.93 -4.32
N LEU A 207 -0.01 -1.17 -3.34
CA LEU A 207 -0.11 -1.65 -1.96
C LEU A 207 -1.57 -1.61 -1.50
N MET A 208 -2.12 -2.75 -1.10
CA MET A 208 -3.45 -2.84 -0.49
C MET A 208 -3.32 -3.04 1.01
N VAL A 209 -3.99 -2.22 1.82
CA VAL A 209 -3.82 -2.19 3.29
C VAL A 209 -5.15 -2.27 4.03
N ASP A 210 -5.25 -3.20 5.00
CA ASP A 210 -6.36 -3.18 5.96
C ASP A 210 -6.08 -3.75 7.35
N GLY A 211 -6.96 -3.38 8.28
CA GLY A 211 -6.95 -3.74 9.68
C GLY A 211 -6.98 -2.49 10.54
N TYR A 212 -8.16 -1.92 10.77
CA TYR A 212 -8.36 -0.65 11.47
C TYR A 212 -7.59 -0.56 12.79
N ARG A 213 -7.71 -1.57 13.66
CA ARG A 213 -6.96 -1.59 14.91
C ARG A 213 -5.45 -1.54 14.64
N THR A 214 -4.96 -2.43 13.78
CA THR A 214 -3.54 -2.58 13.49
C THR A 214 -2.94 -1.30 12.94
N TRP A 215 -3.52 -0.75 11.88
CA TRP A 215 -2.94 0.39 11.18
C TRP A 215 -3.28 1.74 11.79
N TRP A 216 -4.51 1.92 12.28
CA TRP A 216 -4.95 3.21 12.80
C TRP A 216 -4.74 3.37 14.31
N ARG A 217 -5.10 2.38 15.12
CA ARG A 217 -4.92 2.51 16.58
C ARG A 217 -3.46 2.33 16.97
N ASP A 218 -2.86 1.26 16.48
CA ASP A 218 -1.54 0.82 16.94
C ASP A 218 -0.41 1.29 15.97
N GLY A 219 -0.74 1.48 14.68
CA GLY A 219 0.23 1.59 13.59
C GLY A 219 0.32 2.92 12.86
N LYS A 220 -0.16 4.04 13.41
CA LYS A 220 -0.18 5.35 12.70
C LYS A 220 1.19 5.74 12.14
N SER A 221 2.27 5.43 12.85
CA SER A 221 3.63 5.72 12.40
C SER A 221 3.99 4.97 11.11
N TYR A 222 3.42 3.80 10.87
CA TYR A 222 3.62 3.03 9.65
C TYR A 222 2.75 3.52 8.50
N LEU A 223 1.51 3.97 8.77
CA LEU A 223 0.71 4.70 7.78
C LEU A 223 1.43 5.96 7.28
N CYS A 224 2.11 6.69 8.17
CA CYS A 224 2.94 7.83 7.77
C CYS A 224 4.07 7.41 6.83
N ARG A 225 4.73 6.27 7.10
CA ARG A 225 5.80 5.75 6.23
C ARG A 225 5.26 5.28 4.88
N ILE A 226 4.05 4.71 4.84
CA ILE A 226 3.36 4.35 3.59
C ILE A 226 3.05 5.59 2.77
N PHE A 227 2.55 6.66 3.40
CA PHE A 227 2.38 7.95 2.73
C PHE A 227 3.70 8.48 2.19
N ASP A 228 4.78 8.38 2.97
CA ASP A 228 6.12 8.77 2.52
C ASP A 228 6.56 7.95 1.29
N MET A 229 6.31 6.63 1.26
CA MET A 229 6.60 5.76 0.11
C MET A 229 5.85 6.16 -1.15
N LEU A 230 4.56 6.51 -1.01
CA LEU A 230 3.75 7.02 -2.12
C LEU A 230 4.33 8.33 -2.66
N HIS A 231 4.70 9.26 -1.78
CA HIS A 231 5.30 10.53 -2.19
C HIS A 231 6.67 10.37 -2.87
N MET A 232 7.47 9.39 -2.45
CA MET A 232 8.76 9.09 -3.07
C MET A 232 8.63 8.33 -4.39
N GLY A 233 7.44 7.84 -4.76
CA GLY A 233 7.24 7.06 -5.99
C GLY A 233 7.71 5.60 -5.89
N TYR A 234 7.81 5.06 -4.66
CA TYR A 234 8.11 3.65 -4.40
C TYR A 234 6.89 2.75 -4.48
N VAL A 235 5.71 3.32 -4.33
CA VAL A 235 4.42 2.70 -4.66
C VAL A 235 3.70 3.69 -5.56
N ASP A 236 3.08 3.19 -6.62
CA ASP A 236 2.27 4.01 -7.53
C ASP A 236 0.92 4.36 -6.90
N GLU A 237 0.36 3.45 -6.11
CA GLU A 237 -0.94 3.63 -5.46
C GLU A 237 -1.08 2.79 -4.19
N VAL A 238 -1.82 3.32 -3.23
CA VAL A 238 -2.16 2.63 -1.98
C VAL A 238 -3.68 2.60 -1.84
N LEU A 239 -4.25 1.39 -1.75
CA LEU A 239 -5.68 1.17 -1.64
C LEU A 239 -6.06 0.68 -0.25
N PHE A 240 -7.06 1.32 0.36
CA PHE A 240 -7.65 0.90 1.63
C PHE A 240 -9.01 0.25 1.40
N SER A 241 -9.48 -0.59 2.32
CA SER A 241 -10.53 -1.57 1.98
C SER A 241 -11.86 -1.01 1.54
N ARG A 242 -12.36 0.08 2.14
CA ARG A 242 -13.61 0.71 1.65
C ARG A 242 -13.45 1.45 0.32
N GLU A 243 -12.25 1.49 -0.24
CA GLU A 243 -11.99 1.99 -1.59
C GLU A 243 -12.09 0.87 -2.63
N ILE A 244 -12.06 -0.41 -2.20
CA ILE A 244 -12.41 -1.52 -3.08
C ILE A 244 -13.90 -1.44 -3.37
N LYS A 245 -14.21 -1.02 -4.59
CA LYS A 245 -15.56 -0.88 -5.12
C LYS A 245 -15.67 -1.64 -6.43
N LEU A 246 -16.70 -2.47 -6.53
CA LEU A 246 -17.12 -3.11 -7.77
C LEU A 246 -18.33 -2.34 -8.30
N GLU A 247 -18.08 -1.22 -8.98
CA GLU A 247 -19.14 -0.42 -9.61
C GLU A 247 -19.24 -0.69 -11.12
N SER A 248 -18.38 -1.56 -11.68
CA SER A 248 -18.37 -1.87 -13.11
C SER A 248 -19.49 -2.83 -13.51
N PRO A 249 -20.19 -2.61 -14.65
CA PRO A 249 -21.11 -3.58 -15.24
C PRO A 249 -20.48 -4.95 -15.46
N ALA A 250 -19.17 -5.01 -15.76
CA ALA A 250 -18.42 -6.25 -15.93
C ALA A 250 -18.30 -7.09 -14.65
N CYS A 251 -18.55 -6.49 -13.47
CA CYS A 251 -18.61 -7.21 -12.20
C CYS A 251 -20.02 -7.72 -11.87
N ALA A 252 -21.04 -7.15 -12.51
CA ALA A 252 -22.43 -7.51 -12.32
C ALA A 252 -22.77 -8.72 -13.20
N ASP A 253 -23.75 -9.50 -12.76
CA ASP A 253 -24.15 -10.78 -13.35
C ASP A 253 -24.46 -10.65 -14.86
N ASP A 254 -23.47 -10.95 -15.71
CA ASP A 254 -23.65 -11.01 -17.15
C ASP A 254 -24.29 -12.36 -17.50
N GLY A 255 -25.62 -12.33 -17.63
CA GLY A 255 -26.31 -13.12 -18.64
C GLY A 255 -25.63 -12.95 -20.01
N PRO A 256 -25.85 -13.87 -20.96
CA PRO A 256 -24.90 -14.20 -22.03
C PRO A 256 -24.37 -12.94 -22.74
N GLY A 257 -23.04 -12.77 -22.67
CA GLY A 257 -22.33 -11.58 -23.10
C GLY A 257 -22.62 -11.15 -24.54
N PRO A 258 -22.32 -9.88 -24.88
CA PRO A 258 -22.63 -9.33 -26.19
C PRO A 258 -21.92 -10.15 -27.26
N ALA A 259 -22.71 -10.62 -28.23
CA ALA A 259 -22.25 -11.36 -29.38
C ALA A 259 -21.04 -10.66 -30.02
N ALA A 260 -19.97 -11.42 -30.20
CA ALA A 260 -18.81 -11.01 -30.97
C ALA A 260 -19.27 -10.46 -32.33
N VAL A 261 -18.97 -9.20 -32.58
CA VAL A 261 -19.08 -8.62 -33.92
C VAL A 261 -17.74 -8.89 -34.60
N ALA A 262 -17.83 -9.56 -35.75
CA ALA A 262 -16.76 -9.95 -36.65
C ALA A 262 -16.02 -8.76 -37.27
#